data_AF-A0A1H6F9V0-F1
#
_entry.id   AF-A0A1H6F9V0-F1
#
_cell.length_a   1.000
_cell.length_b   1.000
_cell.length_c   1.000
_cell.angle_alpha   90.00
_cell.angle_beta   90.00
_cell.angle_gamma   90.00
#
_symmetry.space_group_name_H-M   'P 1'
#
loop_
_entity.id
_entity.type
_entity.pdbx_description
1 polymer ?
#
loop_
_entity_poly.entity_id
_entity_poly.type
_entity_poly.pdbx_seq_one_letter_code
_entity_poly.pdbx_strand_id
1 'polypeptide(L)'
;MDYSAILNALNNASLFELHRLSQAIYRQLEDPERINRVKRALSPGDEITYFESEENRLIAAVIVKLKRTRALVKNKHDGKLWNIPFHSINLEQQPVDLNTSQKLDRNSLKVGDQVCFKDKNGVELFGEVVKLNPKTAGVLVSTTKWRVAYSYLSLIIDGELAPDKQLLEGQVLSREISRD
;
A
#
# COMPACT_ATOMS: atom_id res chain seq x y z
N MET A 1 -16.80 0.58 -4.83
CA MET A 1 -16.59 1.55 -5.94
C MET A 1 -15.76 0.83 -6.99
N ASP A 2 -16.00 1.04 -8.28
CA ASP A 2 -15.12 0.47 -9.31
C ASP A 2 -13.85 1.34 -9.43
N TYR A 3 -12.83 0.97 -8.66
CA TYR A 3 -11.55 1.67 -8.64
C TYR A 3 -10.81 1.58 -9.97
N SER A 4 -11.01 0.49 -10.73
CA SER A 4 -10.33 0.30 -12.01
C SER A 4 -10.80 1.30 -13.07
N ALA A 5 -12.11 1.51 -13.17
CA ALA A 5 -12.70 2.48 -14.09
C ALA A 5 -12.26 3.92 -13.74
N ILE A 6 -12.19 4.25 -12.46
CA ILE A 6 -11.75 5.56 -11.98
C ILE A 6 -10.27 5.79 -12.30
N LEU A 7 -9.39 4.83 -12.01
CA LEU A 7 -7.96 4.94 -12.30
C LEU A 7 -7.71 5.09 -13.80
N ASN A 8 -8.44 4.35 -14.63
CA ASN A 8 -8.37 4.50 -16.08
C ASN A 8 -8.80 5.90 -16.55
N ALA A 9 -9.86 6.47 -15.97
CA ALA A 9 -10.26 7.84 -16.29
C ALA A 9 -9.21 8.87 -15.85
N LEU A 10 -8.61 8.69 -14.67
CA LEU A 10 -7.54 9.57 -14.17
C LEU A 10 -6.27 9.50 -15.03
N ASN A 11 -5.91 8.32 -15.53
CA ASN A 11 -4.74 8.14 -16.41
C ASN A 11 -4.86 8.89 -17.75
N ASN A 12 -6.09 9.13 -18.21
CA ASN A 12 -6.37 9.85 -19.46
C ASN A 12 -6.67 11.35 -19.24
N ALA A 13 -6.79 11.79 -17.99
CA ALA A 13 -7.09 13.18 -17.67
C ALA A 13 -5.86 14.08 -17.85
N SER A 14 -6.08 15.30 -18.32
CA SER A 14 -5.05 16.34 -18.34
C SER A 14 -4.65 16.75 -16.92
N LEU A 15 -3.45 17.34 -16.76
CA LEU A 15 -3.00 17.87 -15.47
C LEU A 15 -3.98 18.89 -14.88
N PHE A 16 -4.64 19.69 -15.71
CA PHE A 16 -5.65 20.65 -15.27
C PHE A 16 -6.90 19.95 -14.73
N GLU A 17 -7.39 18.91 -15.41
CA GLU A 17 -8.52 18.10 -14.94
C GLU A 17 -8.19 17.37 -13.64
N LEU A 18 -7.00 16.77 -13.53
CA LEU A 18 -6.53 16.14 -12.30
C LEU A 18 -6.49 17.13 -11.13
N HIS A 19 -5.98 18.33 -11.35
CA HIS A 19 -5.98 19.38 -10.33
C HIS A 19 -7.41 19.82 -9.96
N ARG A 20 -8.31 19.98 -10.93
CA ARG A 20 -9.71 20.32 -10.66
C ARG A 20 -10.42 19.22 -9.86
N LEU A 21 -10.18 17.96 -10.23
CA LEU A 21 -10.72 16.80 -9.52
C LEU A 21 -10.16 16.70 -8.10
N SER A 22 -8.86 16.92 -7.90
CA SER A 22 -8.25 16.89 -6.57
C SER A 22 -8.90 17.94 -5.67
N GLN A 23 -9.12 19.16 -6.16
CA GLN A 23 -9.82 20.21 -5.41
C GLN A 23 -11.27 19.82 -5.08
N ALA A 24 -12.00 19.20 -6.01
CA ALA A 24 -13.35 18.72 -5.76
C ALA A 24 -13.38 17.62 -4.69
N ILE A 25 -12.41 16.69 -4.72
CA ILE A 25 -12.24 15.64 -3.72
C ILE A 25 -11.95 16.25 -2.35
N TYR A 26 -10.96 17.16 -2.24
CA TYR A 26 -10.63 17.79 -0.96
C TYR A 26 -11.83 18.48 -0.30
N ARG A 27 -12.67 19.18 -1.08
CA ARG A 27 -13.92 19.77 -0.57
C ARG A 27 -14.89 18.73 -0.03
N GLN A 28 -14.99 17.56 -0.66
CA GLN A 28 -15.82 16.46 -0.16
C GLN A 28 -15.22 15.81 1.09
N LEU A 29 -13.89 15.72 1.21
CA LEU A 29 -13.21 15.19 2.40
C LEU A 29 -13.37 16.12 3.61
N GLU A 30 -13.51 17.43 3.38
CA GLU A 30 -13.69 18.46 4.40
C GLU A 30 -15.15 18.82 4.70
N ASP A 31 -16.11 18.15 4.03
CA ASP A 31 -17.54 18.37 4.23
C ASP A 31 -17.94 18.13 5.71
N PRO A 32 -18.49 19.13 6.41
CA PRO A 32 -18.81 19.02 7.83
C PRO A 32 -19.80 17.89 8.15
N GLU A 33 -20.76 17.61 7.26
CA GLU A 33 -21.75 16.55 7.47
C GLU A 33 -21.11 15.17 7.37
N ARG A 34 -20.26 14.92 6.36
CA ARG A 34 -19.45 13.69 6.26
C ARG A 34 -18.55 13.50 7.47
N ILE A 35 -17.84 14.55 7.89
CA ILE A 35 -16.96 14.51 9.07
C ILE A 35 -17.77 14.16 10.32
N ASN A 36 -18.93 14.81 10.52
CA ASN A 36 -19.78 14.57 11.69
C ASN A 36 -20.32 13.14 11.72
N ARG A 37 -20.66 12.54 10.56
CA ARG A 37 -21.07 11.14 10.50
C ARG A 37 -19.97 10.19 10.97
N VAL A 38 -18.75 10.34 10.45
CA VAL A 38 -17.58 9.55 10.88
C VAL A 38 -17.31 9.75 12.37
N LYS A 39 -17.32 11.01 12.83
CA LYS A 39 -17.04 11.36 14.22
C LYS A 39 -18.04 10.74 15.21
N ARG A 40 -19.33 10.66 14.86
CA ARG A 40 -20.36 10.07 15.73
C ARG A 40 -20.21 8.56 15.93
N ALA A 41 -19.53 7.88 15.01
CA ALA A 41 -19.24 6.45 15.11
C ALA A 41 -18.00 6.14 15.96
N LEU A 42 -17.35 7.16 16.53
CA LEU A 42 -16.06 7.04 17.22
C LEU A 42 -16.14 7.57 18.65
N SER A 43 -15.37 6.96 19.53
CA SER A 43 -15.20 7.33 20.94
C SER A 43 -13.72 7.29 21.35
N PRO A 44 -13.31 8.10 22.35
CA PRO A 44 -12.01 7.91 23.00
C PRO A 44 -11.87 6.50 23.56
N GLY A 45 -10.74 5.84 23.30
CA GLY A 45 -10.47 4.45 23.65
C GLY A 45 -10.63 3.48 22.49
N ASP A 46 -11.34 3.85 21.41
CA ASP A 46 -11.58 2.95 20.28
C ASP A 46 -10.27 2.59 19.55
N GLU A 47 -10.18 1.33 19.14
CA GLU A 47 -9.16 0.87 18.22
C GLU A 47 -9.58 1.11 16.78
N ILE A 48 -8.72 1.77 16.01
CA ILE A 48 -8.97 2.08 14.60
C ILE A 48 -7.74 1.77 13.76
N THR A 49 -7.93 1.69 12.45
CA THR A 49 -6.85 1.85 11.48
C THR A 49 -7.05 3.15 10.72
N TYR A 50 -5.96 3.81 10.36
CA TYR A 50 -5.99 4.96 9.47
C TYR A 50 -5.01 4.78 8.32
N PHE A 51 -5.34 5.31 7.15
CA PHE A 51 -4.50 5.26 5.97
C PHE A 51 -3.41 6.34 6.05
N GLU A 52 -2.15 5.93 5.98
CA GLU A 52 -0.98 6.79 5.83
C GLU A 52 -0.56 6.83 4.35
N SER A 53 -0.84 7.96 3.69
CA SER A 53 -0.63 8.11 2.26
C SER A 53 0.85 8.06 1.84
N GLU A 54 1.77 8.48 2.72
CA GLU A 54 3.19 8.46 2.37
C GLU A 54 3.77 7.03 2.37
N GLU A 55 3.25 6.18 3.25
CA GLU A 55 3.66 4.77 3.42
C GLU A 55 2.74 3.79 2.67
N ASN A 56 1.66 4.30 2.07
CA ASN A 56 0.61 3.55 1.39
C ASN A 56 0.07 2.36 2.20
N ARG A 57 -0.08 2.52 3.52
CA ARG A 57 -0.52 1.43 4.41
C ARG A 57 -1.50 1.87 5.47
N LEU A 58 -2.19 0.90 6.06
CA LEU A 58 -2.99 1.12 7.26
C LEU A 58 -2.10 1.07 8.50
N ILE A 59 -2.26 2.06 9.36
CA ILE A 59 -1.61 2.12 10.67
C ILE A 59 -2.66 1.93 11.74
N ALA A 60 -2.45 0.93 12.61
CA ALA A 60 -3.30 0.71 13.78
C ALA A 60 -3.04 1.77 14.86
N ALA A 61 -4.11 2.25 15.49
CA ALA A 61 -4.03 3.29 16.50
C ALA A 61 -5.19 3.21 17.50
N VAL A 62 -5.06 3.92 18.62
CA VAL A 62 -6.12 4.09 19.62
C VAL A 62 -6.54 5.56 19.68
N ILE A 63 -7.84 5.83 19.66
CA ILE A 63 -8.35 7.20 19.76
C ILE A 63 -8.10 7.74 21.16
N VAL A 64 -7.40 8.88 21.25
CA VAL A 64 -7.14 9.58 22.52
C VAL A 64 -8.16 10.70 22.72
N LYS A 65 -8.47 11.48 21.67
CA LYS A 65 -9.42 12.60 21.75
C LYS A 65 -9.98 12.95 20.39
N LEU A 66 -11.30 13.20 20.33
CA LEU A 66 -11.96 13.73 19.14
C LEU A 66 -11.99 15.27 19.19
N LYS A 67 -11.47 15.93 18.16
CA LYS A 67 -11.49 17.40 17.98
C LYS A 67 -12.61 17.80 17.02
N ARG A 68 -12.64 19.06 16.57
CA ARG A 68 -13.66 19.56 15.63
C ARG A 68 -13.60 18.83 14.29
N THR A 69 -12.43 18.82 13.64
CA THR A 69 -12.22 18.25 12.29
C THR A 69 -11.16 17.15 12.25
N ARG A 70 -10.63 16.75 13.40
CA ARG A 70 -9.51 15.79 13.52
C ARG A 70 -9.68 14.87 14.72
N ALA A 71 -8.97 13.75 14.71
CA ALA A 71 -8.81 12.85 15.84
C ALA A 71 -7.35 12.86 16.30
N LEU A 72 -7.14 13.00 17.60
CA LEU A 72 -5.85 12.70 18.23
C LEU A 72 -5.82 11.20 18.52
N VAL A 73 -4.83 10.51 17.97
CA VAL A 73 -4.68 9.06 18.11
C VAL A 73 -3.28 8.72 18.63
N LYS A 74 -3.17 7.61 19.36
CA LYS A 74 -1.89 6.99 19.71
C LYS A 74 -1.59 5.90 18.69
N ASN A 75 -0.60 6.14 17.84
CA ASN A 75 -0.16 5.20 16.81
C ASN A 75 0.50 3.99 17.49
N LYS A 76 0.06 2.77 17.14
CA LYS A 76 0.58 1.52 17.74
C LYS A 76 1.96 1.12 17.19
N HIS A 77 2.34 1.62 16.01
CA HIS A 77 3.63 1.34 15.38
C HIS A 77 4.79 2.11 16.04
N ASP A 78 4.64 3.43 16.25
CA ASP A 78 5.70 4.27 16.83
C ASP A 78 5.43 4.73 18.28
N GLY A 79 4.24 4.45 18.82
CA GLY A 79 3.81 4.84 20.16
C GLY A 79 3.48 6.32 20.32
N LYS A 80 3.63 7.14 19.28
CA LYS A 80 3.49 8.61 19.34
C LYS A 80 2.04 9.04 19.13
N LEU A 81 1.78 10.30 19.50
CA LEU A 81 0.50 10.96 19.31
C LEU A 81 0.44 11.67 17.96
N TRP A 82 -0.56 11.36 17.16
CA TRP A 82 -0.78 11.94 15.84
C TRP A 82 -2.16 12.59 15.76
N ASN A 83 -2.21 13.75 15.11
CA ASN A 83 -3.45 14.48 14.90
C ASN A 83 -3.91 14.27 13.45
N ILE A 84 -4.76 13.27 13.22
CA ILE A 84 -5.16 12.81 11.89
C ILE A 84 -6.53 13.36 11.48
N PRO A 85 -6.81 13.58 10.18
CA PRO A 85 -8.13 13.98 9.73
C PRO A 85 -9.11 12.79 9.76
N PHE A 86 -10.40 13.04 9.95
CA PHE A 86 -11.40 11.97 10.02
C PHE A 86 -11.48 11.11 8.77
N HIS A 87 -11.28 11.70 7.59
CA HIS A 87 -11.31 10.97 6.32
C HIS A 87 -10.15 9.98 6.12
N SER A 88 -9.13 10.00 7.00
CA SER A 88 -8.06 8.99 6.99
C SER A 88 -8.43 7.71 7.74
N ILE A 89 -9.45 7.75 8.61
CA ILE A 89 -9.85 6.63 9.45
C ILE A 89 -10.63 5.63 8.60
N ASN A 90 -10.19 4.38 8.59
CA ASN A 90 -10.82 3.31 7.84
C ASN A 90 -11.91 2.63 8.67
N LEU A 91 -13.05 3.30 8.81
CA LEU A 91 -14.20 2.77 9.58
C LEU A 91 -14.77 1.48 8.98
N GLU A 92 -14.76 1.37 7.66
CA GLU A 92 -15.36 0.26 6.92
C GLU A 92 -14.38 -0.91 6.69
N GLN A 93 -13.17 -0.84 7.27
CA GLN A 93 -12.13 -1.86 7.12
C GLN A 93 -11.83 -2.22 5.65
N GLN A 94 -11.90 -1.23 4.77
CA GLN A 94 -11.62 -1.41 3.34
C GLN A 94 -10.15 -1.78 3.12
N PRO A 95 -9.83 -2.67 2.16
CA PRO A 95 -8.45 -2.93 1.80
C PRO A 95 -7.80 -1.69 1.19
N VAL A 96 -6.50 -1.52 1.41
CA VAL A 96 -5.70 -0.42 0.81
C VAL A 96 -5.22 -0.77 -0.59
N ASP A 97 -5.19 -2.06 -0.94
CA ASP A 97 -4.68 -2.51 -2.22
C ASP A 97 -5.57 -2.08 -3.37
N LEU A 98 -5.10 -1.09 -4.12
CA LEU A 98 -5.69 -0.64 -5.37
C LEU A 98 -5.11 -1.39 -6.58
N ASN A 99 -4.61 -2.62 -6.37
CA ASN A 99 -3.84 -3.37 -7.37
C ASN A 99 -4.68 -3.66 -8.63
N THR A 100 -4.58 -2.78 -9.62
CA THR A 100 -5.21 -2.92 -10.93
C THR A 100 -4.20 -3.13 -12.05
N SER A 101 -2.89 -3.08 -11.76
CA SER A 101 -1.80 -3.20 -12.75
C SER A 101 -0.83 -4.33 -12.41
N GLN A 102 -0.33 -5.02 -13.45
CA GLN A 102 0.78 -5.97 -13.32
C GLN A 102 2.12 -5.29 -12.99
N LYS A 103 2.23 -3.98 -13.23
CA LYS A 103 3.46 -3.21 -12.98
C LYS A 103 3.38 -2.57 -11.60
N LEU A 104 4.46 -2.76 -10.84
CA LEU A 104 4.64 -2.07 -9.57
C LEU A 104 4.84 -0.58 -9.80
N ASP A 105 4.22 0.20 -8.93
CA ASP A 105 4.37 1.63 -8.77
C ASP A 105 4.19 2.02 -7.28
N ARG A 106 4.17 3.32 -7.01
CA ARG A 106 3.98 3.85 -5.65
C ARG A 106 2.64 3.42 -5.00
N ASN A 107 1.59 3.23 -5.77
CA ASN A 107 0.25 2.93 -5.27
C ASN A 107 0.02 1.42 -5.07
N SER A 108 0.82 0.58 -5.73
CA SER A 108 0.78 -0.89 -5.59
C SER A 108 1.67 -1.45 -4.48
N LEU A 109 2.67 -0.68 -4.01
CA LEU A 109 3.59 -1.08 -2.94
C LEU A 109 3.32 -0.31 -1.66
N LYS A 110 3.68 -0.91 -0.53
CA LYS A 110 3.57 -0.34 0.81
C LYS A 110 4.90 -0.42 1.53
N VAL A 111 5.09 0.46 2.53
CA VAL A 111 6.22 0.32 3.45
C VAL A 111 6.03 -0.94 4.31
N GLY A 112 7.05 -1.80 4.33
CA GLY A 112 7.02 -3.13 4.93
C GLY A 112 6.93 -4.28 3.92
N ASP A 113 6.58 -4.01 2.67
CA ASP A 113 6.50 -5.05 1.64
C ASP A 113 7.87 -5.67 1.37
N GLN A 114 7.90 -7.01 1.25
CA GLN A 114 9.09 -7.75 0.85
C GLN A 114 9.18 -7.75 -0.68
N VAL A 115 10.35 -7.36 -1.20
CA VAL A 115 10.61 -7.23 -2.63
C VAL A 115 11.94 -7.85 -3.01
N CYS A 116 12.03 -8.34 -4.24
CA CYS A 116 13.30 -8.74 -4.85
C CYS A 116 13.64 -7.89 -6.07
N PHE A 117 14.93 -7.77 -6.35
CA PHE A 117 15.47 -7.14 -7.56
C PHE A 117 16.88 -7.67 -7.84
N LYS A 118 17.37 -7.46 -9.07
CA LYS A 118 18.75 -7.82 -9.44
C LYS A 118 19.69 -6.63 -9.31
N ASP A 119 20.88 -6.87 -8.76
CA ASP A 119 21.96 -5.90 -8.72
C ASP A 119 22.61 -5.73 -10.11
N LYS A 120 23.65 -4.88 -10.20
CA LYS A 120 24.37 -4.64 -11.46
C LYS A 120 25.07 -5.89 -12.02
N ASN A 121 25.38 -6.86 -11.17
CA ASN A 121 26.02 -8.12 -11.54
C ASN A 121 24.99 -9.22 -11.86
N GLY A 122 23.70 -8.90 -11.79
CA GLY A 122 22.61 -9.85 -12.03
C GLY A 122 22.27 -10.72 -10.81
N VAL A 123 22.87 -10.46 -9.65
CA VAL A 123 22.60 -11.19 -8.41
C VAL A 123 21.26 -10.72 -7.84
N GLU A 124 20.41 -11.68 -7.48
CA GLU A 124 19.12 -11.38 -6.86
C GLU A 124 19.29 -11.00 -5.39
N LEU A 125 18.71 -9.85 -5.03
CA LEU A 125 18.71 -9.29 -3.69
C LEU A 125 17.28 -9.24 -3.17
N PHE A 126 17.12 -9.52 -1.88
CA PHE A 126 15.86 -9.55 -1.16
C PHE A 126 15.89 -8.47 -0.07
N GLY A 127 14.82 -7.71 0.05
CA GLY A 127 14.74 -6.66 1.06
C GLY A 127 13.35 -6.12 1.28
N GLU A 128 13.26 -5.19 2.22
CA GLU A 128 12.00 -4.59 2.65
C GLU A 128 11.89 -3.16 2.12
N VAL A 129 10.70 -2.79 1.64
CA VAL A 129 10.41 -1.40 1.27
C VAL A 129 10.36 -0.53 2.52
N VAL A 130 11.29 0.41 2.64
CA VAL A 130 11.36 1.37 3.76
C VAL A 130 10.93 2.79 3.37
N LYS A 131 10.77 3.06 2.08
CA LYS A 131 10.32 4.37 1.58
C LYS A 131 9.73 4.28 0.18
N LEU A 132 8.63 4.98 -0.06
CA LEU A 132 8.06 5.15 -1.40
C LEU A 132 8.39 6.54 -1.96
N ASN A 133 8.87 6.61 -3.21
CA ASN A 133 9.10 7.88 -3.92
C ASN A 133 8.33 7.85 -5.26
N PRO A 134 8.18 8.98 -5.98
CA PRO A 134 7.38 9.01 -7.21
C PRO A 134 7.81 8.01 -8.31
N LYS A 135 9.10 7.67 -8.42
CA LYS A 135 9.63 6.77 -9.46
C LYS A 135 10.43 5.57 -8.93
N THR A 136 10.68 5.51 -7.63
CA THR A 136 11.59 4.53 -7.02
C THR A 136 11.14 4.19 -5.62
N ALA A 137 11.39 2.96 -5.17
CA ALA A 137 11.32 2.60 -3.76
C ALA A 137 12.72 2.68 -3.11
N GLY A 138 12.76 3.04 -1.84
CA GLY A 138 13.89 2.78 -0.97
C GLY A 138 13.75 1.37 -0.39
N VAL A 139 14.70 0.50 -0.65
CA VAL A 139 14.69 -0.91 -0.21
C VAL A 139 15.84 -1.13 0.76
N LEU A 140 15.57 -1.70 1.93
CA LEU A 140 16.59 -2.10 2.89
C LEU A 140 16.94 -3.56 2.66
N VAL A 141 18.19 -3.82 2.28
CA VAL A 141 18.77 -5.16 2.13
C VAL A 141 19.78 -5.36 3.25
N SER A 142 19.46 -6.21 4.22
CA SER A 142 20.22 -6.33 5.47
C SER A 142 20.38 -4.96 6.15
N THR A 143 21.56 -4.34 6.09
CA THR A 143 21.86 -3.02 6.67
C THR A 143 22.00 -1.91 5.61
N THR A 144 21.95 -2.25 4.33
CA THR A 144 22.22 -1.33 3.22
C THR A 144 20.94 -0.82 2.59
N LYS A 145 20.83 0.50 2.41
CA LYS A 145 19.70 1.14 1.74
C LYS A 145 19.96 1.28 0.24
N TRP A 146 19.06 0.75 -0.56
CA TRP A 146 19.04 0.80 -2.01
C TRP A 146 17.94 1.72 -2.49
N ARG A 147 18.16 2.38 -3.63
CA ARG A 147 17.11 3.13 -4.36
C ARG A 147 16.88 2.41 -5.68
N VAL A 148 15.70 1.81 -5.82
CA VAL A 148 15.38 0.92 -6.95
C VAL A 148 14.17 1.45 -7.69
N ALA A 149 14.23 1.56 -9.02
CA ALA A 149 13.07 1.94 -9.82
C ALA A 149 12.02 0.82 -9.78
N TYR A 150 10.73 1.19 -9.76
CA TYR A 150 9.66 0.21 -9.60
C TYR A 150 9.65 -0.87 -10.70
N SER A 151 10.12 -0.53 -11.91
CA SER A 151 10.24 -1.48 -13.02
C SER A 151 11.22 -2.63 -12.80
N TYR A 152 12.11 -2.54 -11.80
CA TYR A 152 13.07 -3.59 -11.45
C TYR A 152 12.68 -4.37 -10.20
N LEU A 153 11.61 -3.96 -9.53
CA LEU A 153 11.11 -4.64 -8.33
C LEU A 153 10.14 -5.74 -8.72
N SER A 154 10.14 -6.81 -7.94
CA SER A 154 9.09 -7.82 -7.92
C SER A 154 8.64 -8.03 -6.49
N LEU A 155 7.32 -8.12 -6.27
CA LEU A 155 6.75 -8.35 -4.94
C LEU A 155 6.93 -9.82 -4.58
N ILE A 156 7.40 -10.08 -3.36
CA ILE A 156 7.46 -11.43 -2.81
C ILE A 156 6.13 -11.68 -2.13
N ILE A 157 5.38 -12.64 -2.65
CA ILE A 157 4.14 -13.12 -2.02
C ILE A 157 4.55 -14.37 -1.25
N ASP A 158 4.45 -14.33 0.08
CA ASP A 158 4.54 -15.56 0.87
C ASP A 158 3.38 -16.46 0.45
N GLY A 159 3.70 -17.55 -0.24
CA GLY A 159 2.72 -18.59 -0.51
C GLY A 159 2.34 -19.21 0.83
N GLU A 160 1.10 -19.04 1.26
CA GLU A 160 0.55 -19.93 2.29
C GLU A 160 0.74 -21.36 1.75
N LEU A 161 1.49 -22.19 2.49
CA LEU A 161 1.40 -23.63 2.38
C LEU A 161 -0.05 -23.98 2.70
N ALA A 162 -0.90 -23.99 1.67
CA ALA A 162 -2.23 -24.54 1.77
C ALA A 162 -2.05 -25.94 2.38
N PRO A 163 -2.71 -26.26 3.51
CA PRO A 163 -2.73 -27.62 4.01
C PRO A 163 -3.47 -28.43 2.95
N ASP A 164 -2.70 -29.12 2.13
CA ASP A 164 -3.15 -30.19 1.24
C ASP A 164 -4.00 -29.74 0.03
N LYS A 165 -3.33 -29.26 -1.04
CA LYS A 165 -3.65 -29.67 -2.43
C LYS A 165 -2.69 -29.11 -3.48
N GLN A 166 -2.17 -30.05 -4.27
CA GLN A 166 -1.48 -29.87 -5.56
C GLN A 166 -0.16 -29.10 -5.51
N LEU A 167 0.87 -29.80 -5.01
CA LEU A 167 2.24 -29.63 -5.50
C LEU A 167 2.21 -29.76 -7.03
N LEU A 168 2.61 -28.71 -7.74
CA LEU A 168 2.95 -28.80 -9.16
C LEU A 168 4.25 -29.60 -9.26
N GLU A 169 4.15 -30.92 -9.45
CA GLU A 169 5.30 -31.75 -9.80
C GLU A 169 5.83 -31.31 -11.17
N GLY A 170 6.99 -30.65 -11.16
CA GLY A 170 7.75 -30.42 -12.39
C GLY A 170 8.22 -31.76 -12.95
N GLN A 171 7.72 -32.16 -14.11
CA GLN A 171 8.22 -33.33 -14.81
C GLN A 171 9.62 -33.05 -15.37
N VAL A 172 10.61 -33.83 -14.93
CA VAL A 172 11.93 -33.88 -15.54
C VAL A 172 11.80 -34.64 -16.86
N LEU A 173 11.94 -33.94 -17.98
CA LEU A 173 12.08 -34.57 -19.30
C LEU A 173 13.47 -35.20 -19.41
N SER A 174 13.58 -36.49 -19.08
CA SER A 174 14.75 -37.30 -19.41
C SER A 174 14.80 -37.48 -20.94
N ARG A 175 15.70 -36.76 -21.61
CA ARG A 175 16.08 -37.06 -22.99
C ARG A 175 16.91 -38.35 -23.00
N GLU A 176 16.34 -39.42 -23.51
CA GLU A 176 17.12 -40.60 -23.91
C GLU A 176 18.02 -40.21 -25.09
N ILE A 177 19.33 -40.31 -24.87
CA ILE A 177 20.32 -40.24 -25.94
C ILE A 177 20.33 -41.61 -26.58
N SER A 178 19.62 -41.78 -27.70
CA SER A 178 19.82 -42.94 -28.57
C SER A 178 21.11 -42.72 -29.34
N ARG A 179 22.14 -43.52 -29.01
CA ARG A 179 23.28 -43.78 -29.89
C ARG A 179 22.90 -44.94 -30.78
N ASP A 180 22.87 -44.70 -32.08
CA ASP A 180 23.24 -45.67 -33.12
C ASP A 180 24.26 -45.01 -34.03
#